data_AF-A0A7X7G428-F1
#
_entry.id   AF-A0A7X7G428-F1
#
_cell.length_a   1.000
_cell.length_b   1.000
_cell.length_c   1.000
_cell.angle_alpha   90.00
_cell.angle_beta   90.00
_cell.angle_gamma   90.00
#
_symmetry.space_group_name_H-M   'P 1'
#
loop_
_entity.id
_entity.type
_entity.pdbx_description
1 polymer ?
#
loop_
_entity_poly.entity_id
_entity_poly.type
_entity_poly.pdbx_seq_one_letter_code
_entity_poly.pdbx_strand_id
1 'polypeptide(L)'
;GIEPGRLLICHLDRARYDFAYHKEVLATGVFLEYDTINRPKYLSNREETDLIAAMLEAGFEDRILLSLDTTNARLRAYGADMGLDYILKEFVSLLKAAGAGEGQILKMQSLNAQRALTIKN
;
A
#
# COMPACT_ATOMS: atom_id res chain seq x y z
N GLY A 1 -11.08 -22.58 8.43
CA GLY A 1 -11.20 -21.11 8.46
C GLY A 1 -10.92 -20.54 7.08
N ILE A 2 -10.96 -19.22 6.91
CA ILE A 2 -10.53 -18.55 5.67
C ILE A 2 -9.00 -18.58 5.59
N GLU A 3 -8.45 -18.87 4.41
CA GLU A 3 -7.01 -18.88 4.17
C GLU A 3 -6.44 -17.45 4.23
N PRO A 4 -5.31 -17.20 4.93
CA PRO A 4 -4.79 -15.84 5.11
C PRO A 4 -4.54 -15.08 3.81
N GLY A 5 -4.03 -15.72 2.77
CA GLY A 5 -3.85 -15.14 1.43
C GLY A 5 -5.14 -14.76 0.71
N ARG A 6 -6.32 -14.97 1.33
CA ARG A 6 -7.63 -14.48 0.87
C ARG A 6 -8.14 -13.29 1.68
N LEU A 7 -7.38 -12.82 2.65
CA LEU A 7 -7.73 -11.67 3.49
C LEU A 7 -6.86 -10.48 3.10
N LEU A 8 -7.52 -9.34 2.90
CA LEU A 8 -6.90 -8.05 2.68
C LEU A 8 -7.23 -7.18 3.88
N ILE A 9 -6.20 -6.65 4.53
CA ILE A 9 -6.33 -5.72 5.64
C ILE A 9 -6.05 -4.33 5.11
N CYS A 10 -7.05 -3.45 5.18
CA CYS A 10 -6.96 -2.05 4.75
C CYS A 10 -6.78 -1.14 5.97
N HIS A 11 -6.39 0.11 5.74
CA HIS A 11 -6.37 1.18 6.75
C HIS A 11 -5.45 0.98 7.96
N LEU A 12 -4.55 0.00 7.93
CA LEU A 12 -3.68 -0.26 9.08
C LEU A 12 -2.66 0.87 9.27
N ASP A 13 -2.16 1.41 8.17
CA ASP A 13 -1.33 2.61 8.08
C ASP A 13 -1.88 3.76 8.93
N ARG A 14 -3.12 4.17 8.68
CA ARG A 14 -3.77 5.24 9.44
C ARG A 14 -4.17 4.86 10.86
N ALA A 15 -4.35 3.57 11.13
CA ALA A 15 -4.75 3.09 12.44
C ALA A 15 -3.56 2.99 13.39
N ARG A 16 -2.38 2.62 12.89
CA ARG A 16 -1.21 2.34 13.70
C ARG A 16 0.09 2.41 12.89
N TYR A 17 0.79 3.55 12.98
CA TYR A 17 2.17 3.68 12.48
C TYR A 17 3.16 2.88 13.35
N ASP A 18 3.27 1.58 13.09
CA ASP A 18 4.05 0.64 13.90
C ASP A 18 4.65 -0.47 13.02
N PHE A 19 5.95 -0.36 12.77
CA PHE A 19 6.70 -1.29 11.96
C PHE A 19 6.62 -2.73 12.47
N ALA A 20 6.66 -2.95 13.80
CA ALA A 20 6.64 -4.29 14.36
C ALA A 20 5.26 -4.93 14.14
N TYR A 21 4.19 -4.17 14.37
CA TYR A 21 2.83 -4.66 14.17
C TYR A 21 2.53 -4.97 12.71
N HIS A 22 2.99 -4.14 11.77
CA HIS A 22 2.83 -4.43 10.34
C HIS A 22 3.56 -5.72 9.93
N LYS A 23 4.77 -5.96 10.47
CA LYS A 23 5.49 -7.23 10.26
C LYS A 23 4.74 -8.42 10.84
N GLU A 24 4.20 -8.30 12.05
CA GLU A 24 3.40 -9.35 12.68
C GLU A 24 2.19 -9.70 11.83
N VAL A 25 1.45 -8.70 11.35
CA VAL A 25 0.29 -8.90 10.47
C VAL A 25 0.71 -9.55 9.15
N LEU A 26 1.73 -9.03 8.46
CA LEU A 26 2.20 -9.60 7.19
C LEU A 26 2.75 -11.04 7.36
N ALA A 27 3.35 -11.35 8.51
CA ALA A 27 3.85 -12.69 8.83
C ALA A 27 2.73 -13.74 8.93
N THR A 28 1.48 -13.35 9.15
CA THR A 28 0.34 -14.30 9.12
C THR A 28 -0.02 -14.74 7.69
N GLY A 29 0.54 -14.10 6.66
CA GLY A 29 0.30 -14.41 5.26
C GLY A 29 -0.85 -13.66 4.60
N VAL A 30 -1.48 -12.70 5.30
CA VAL A 30 -2.49 -11.82 4.71
C VAL A 30 -1.88 -10.82 3.73
N PHE A 31 -2.71 -10.21 2.90
CA PHE A 31 -2.34 -8.99 2.18
C PHE A 31 -2.60 -7.77 3.05
N LEU A 32 -1.67 -6.81 3.00
CA LEU A 32 -1.82 -5.52 3.64
C LEU A 32 -1.91 -4.43 2.56
N GLU A 33 -2.99 -3.65 2.60
CA GLU A 33 -3.22 -2.56 1.66
C GLU A 33 -2.92 -1.21 2.32
N TYR A 34 -1.93 -0.51 1.76
CA TYR A 34 -1.66 0.89 2.07
C TYR A 34 -2.55 1.75 1.20
N ASP A 35 -3.70 2.13 1.74
CA ASP A 35 -4.77 2.77 0.99
C ASP A 35 -5.01 4.22 1.37
N THR A 36 -4.34 4.77 2.39
CA THR A 36 -4.51 6.17 2.76
C THR A 36 -3.41 7.10 2.28
N ILE A 37 -2.66 6.66 1.27
CA ILE A 37 -1.60 7.42 0.58
C ILE A 37 -2.05 8.85 0.24
N ASN A 38 -1.17 9.82 0.51
CA ASN A 38 -1.41 11.26 0.36
C ASN A 38 -2.65 11.74 1.14
N ARG A 39 -2.71 11.37 2.42
CA ARG A 39 -3.71 11.85 3.38
C ARG A 39 -3.03 12.35 4.66
N PRO A 40 -2.46 13.57 4.65
CA PRO A 40 -1.59 14.09 5.71
C PRO A 40 -2.21 14.20 7.11
N LYS A 41 -3.54 14.08 7.24
CA LYS A 41 -4.21 14.01 8.54
C LYS A 41 -3.96 12.70 9.30
N TYR A 42 -3.44 11.67 8.63
CA TYR A 42 -3.10 10.38 9.26
C TYR A 42 -1.59 10.20 9.28
N LEU A 43 -0.97 10.13 8.11
CA LEU A 43 0.48 10.03 7.94
C LEU A 43 0.95 10.99 6.86
N SER A 44 2.15 11.52 7.04
CA SER A 44 2.88 12.19 5.97
C SER A 44 3.30 11.19 4.91
N ASN A 45 3.52 11.67 3.67
CA ASN A 45 4.02 10.81 2.60
C ASN A 45 5.36 10.15 2.96
N ARG A 46 6.18 10.81 3.78
CA ARG A 46 7.46 10.26 4.26
C ARG A 46 7.23 9.09 5.22
N GLU A 47 6.37 9.27 6.22
CA GLU A 47 6.03 8.19 7.16
C GLU A 47 5.47 6.99 6.41
N GLU A 48 4.53 7.22 5.48
CA GLU A 48 3.96 6.18 4.62
C GLU A 48 5.05 5.40 3.86
N THR A 49 5.98 6.11 3.21
CA THR A 49 7.07 5.46 2.47
C THR A 49 8.08 4.76 3.37
N ASP A 50 8.40 5.34 4.54
CA ASP A 50 9.34 4.73 5.50
C ASP A 50 8.78 3.39 5.99
N LEU A 51 7.47 3.35 6.26
CA LEU A 51 6.79 2.15 6.71
C LEU A 51 6.73 1.08 5.61
N ILE A 52 6.38 1.46 4.37
CA ILE A 52 6.39 0.52 3.24
C ILE A 52 7.81 0.01 2.99
N ALA A 53 8.82 0.87 2.97
CA ALA A 53 10.22 0.51 2.77
C ALA A 53 10.69 -0.52 3.81
N ALA A 54 10.36 -0.31 5.09
CA ALA A 54 10.69 -1.26 6.15
C ALA A 54 10.01 -2.64 5.98
N MET A 55 8.83 -2.71 5.35
CA MET A 55 8.18 -3.99 5.03
C MET A 55 8.80 -4.66 3.81
N LEU A 56 9.25 -3.88 2.82
CA LEU A 56 10.00 -4.36 1.67
C LEU A 56 11.35 -4.93 2.11
N GLU A 57 12.09 -4.22 2.95
CA GLU A 57 13.36 -4.67 3.55
C GLU A 57 13.18 -5.96 4.37
N ALA A 58 12.03 -6.13 5.01
CA ALA A 58 11.69 -7.35 5.75
C ALA A 58 11.22 -8.51 4.85
N GLY A 59 11.17 -8.33 3.52
CA GLY A 59 10.86 -9.39 2.56
C GLY A 59 9.36 -9.61 2.31
N PHE A 60 8.48 -8.67 2.69
CA PHE A 60 7.03 -8.80 2.54
C PHE A 60 6.47 -8.24 1.23
N GLU A 61 7.32 -7.98 0.24
CA GLU A 61 6.97 -7.39 -1.06
C GLU A 61 5.84 -8.12 -1.82
N ASP A 62 5.65 -9.43 -1.59
CA ASP A 62 4.59 -10.24 -2.22
C ASP A 62 3.22 -10.12 -1.54
N ARG A 63 3.11 -9.34 -0.46
CA ARG A 63 1.91 -9.20 0.39
C ARG A 63 1.41 -7.76 0.52
N ILE A 64 2.02 -6.82 -0.19
CA ILE A 64 1.66 -5.40 -0.10
C ILE A 64 0.78 -4.98 -1.28
N LEU A 65 -0.29 -4.24 -1.02
CA LEU A 65 -1.15 -3.60 -2.03
C LEU A 65 -1.14 -2.09 -1.82
N LEU A 66 -1.39 -1.32 -2.89
CA LEU A 66 -1.46 0.13 -2.85
C LEU A 66 -2.81 0.62 -3.40
N SER A 67 -3.40 1.61 -2.73
CA SER A 67 -4.61 2.28 -3.18
C SER A 67 -4.69 3.70 -2.60
N LEU A 68 -5.77 4.42 -2.90
CA LEU A 68 -5.99 5.77 -2.41
C LEU A 68 -7.18 5.90 -1.45
N ASP A 69 -8.06 4.89 -1.30
CA ASP A 69 -9.30 5.02 -0.50
C ASP A 69 -10.01 6.36 -0.80
N THR A 70 -10.16 6.68 -2.08
CA THR A 70 -10.48 8.05 -2.49
C THR A 70 -11.96 8.35 -2.43
N THR A 71 -12.29 9.62 -2.28
CA THR A 71 -13.63 10.17 -2.47
C THR A 71 -13.54 11.31 -3.49
N ASN A 72 -14.68 11.81 -3.98
CA ASN A 72 -14.71 12.94 -4.90
C ASN A 72 -13.88 14.15 -4.42
N ALA A 73 -13.88 14.43 -3.11
CA ALA A 73 -13.12 15.52 -2.51
C ALA A 73 -11.59 15.41 -2.68
N ARG A 74 -11.08 14.25 -3.12
CA ARG A 74 -9.65 13.97 -3.34
C ARG A 74 -9.31 13.69 -4.80
N LEU A 75 -10.21 14.01 -5.73
CA LEU A 75 -10.01 13.77 -7.15
C LEU A 75 -9.93 15.08 -7.92
N ARG A 76 -8.91 15.22 -8.76
CA ARG A 76 -8.65 16.40 -9.62
C ARG A 76 -9.84 16.72 -10.53
N ALA A 77 -10.56 15.70 -10.98
CA ALA A 77 -11.80 15.82 -11.74
C ALA A 77 -12.92 16.59 -10.99
N TYR A 78 -12.82 16.69 -9.66
CA TYR A 78 -13.75 17.37 -8.78
C TYR A 78 -13.08 18.55 -8.02
N GLY A 79 -11.91 19.01 -8.48
CA GLY A 79 -11.24 20.21 -7.95
C GLY A 79 -10.18 19.99 -6.88
N ALA A 80 -9.82 18.73 -6.57
CA ALA A 80 -8.68 18.44 -5.70
C ALA A 80 -7.32 18.62 -6.41
N ASP A 81 -6.23 18.58 -5.66
CA ASP A 81 -4.86 18.70 -6.14
C ASP A 81 -4.26 17.39 -6.69
N MET A 82 -4.83 16.25 -6.30
CA MET A 82 -4.39 14.91 -6.71
C MET A 82 -5.49 14.14 -7.47
N GLY A 83 -5.09 13.10 -8.22
CA GLY A 83 -6.00 12.19 -8.91
C GLY A 83 -5.63 10.73 -8.64
N LEU A 84 -6.34 9.80 -9.30
CA LEU A 84 -6.01 8.37 -9.24
C LEU A 84 -4.59 8.07 -9.75
N ASP A 85 -4.09 8.90 -10.66
CA ASP A 85 -2.75 8.79 -11.23
C ASP A 85 -1.63 9.17 -10.24
N TYR A 86 -1.96 9.71 -9.06
CA TYR A 86 -0.99 10.04 -8.02
C TYR A 86 -0.13 8.84 -7.62
N ILE A 87 -0.74 7.65 -7.45
CA ILE A 87 -0.01 6.43 -7.13
C ILE A 87 1.06 6.15 -8.19
N LEU A 88 0.70 6.30 -9.46
CA LEU A 88 1.55 5.90 -10.59
C LEU A 88 2.66 6.93 -10.89
N LYS A 89 2.41 8.21 -10.64
CA LYS A 89 3.32 9.31 -11.01
C LYS A 89 4.15 9.80 -9.81
N GLU A 90 3.47 10.17 -8.74
CA GLU A 90 4.08 10.89 -7.61
C GLU A 90 4.54 9.89 -6.54
N PHE A 91 3.65 8.99 -6.11
CA PHE A 91 3.98 8.06 -5.03
C PHE A 91 5.05 7.04 -5.43
N VAL A 92 5.05 6.55 -6.67
CA VAL A 92 6.15 5.72 -7.21
C VAL A 92 7.50 6.40 -7.09
N SER A 93 7.56 7.71 -7.39
CA SER A 93 8.80 8.47 -7.31
C SER A 93 9.30 8.53 -5.86
N LEU A 94 8.38 8.68 -4.90
CA LEU A 94 8.69 8.66 -3.48
C LEU A 94 9.14 7.27 -3.01
N LEU A 95 8.48 6.18 -3.43
CA LEU A 95 8.89 4.81 -3.13
C LEU A 95 10.29 4.50 -3.68
N LYS A 96 10.59 4.91 -4.92
CA LYS A 96 11.93 4.77 -5.50
C LYS A 96 12.98 5.55 -4.68
N ALA A 97 12.66 6.77 -4.26
CA ALA A 97 13.54 7.56 -3.40
C ALA A 97 13.76 6.93 -2.02
N ALA A 98 12.77 6.20 -1.51
CA ALA A 98 12.86 5.42 -0.27
C ALA A 98 13.54 4.05 -0.45
N GLY A 99 14.07 3.74 -1.64
CA GLY A 99 14.86 2.52 -1.90
C GLY A 99 14.09 1.35 -2.50
N ALA A 100 12.80 1.50 -2.83
CA ALA A 100 12.03 0.43 -3.46
C ALA A 100 12.53 0.16 -4.89
N GLY A 101 12.85 -1.10 -5.18
CA GLY A 101 13.26 -1.56 -6.51
C GLY A 101 12.08 -1.64 -7.49
N GLU A 102 12.38 -1.63 -8.80
CA GLU A 102 11.32 -1.67 -9.83
C GLU A 102 10.48 -2.95 -9.76
N GLY A 103 11.09 -4.09 -9.45
CA GLY A 103 10.38 -5.36 -9.25
C GLY A 103 9.40 -5.31 -8.06
N GLN A 104 9.77 -4.64 -6.96
CA GLN A 104 8.91 -4.47 -5.79
C GLN A 104 7.74 -3.55 -6.10
N ILE A 105 7.98 -2.46 -6.83
CA ILE A 105 6.93 -1.54 -7.28
C ILE A 105 5.95 -2.27 -8.20
N LEU A 106 6.44 -3.05 -9.17
CA LEU A 106 5.59 -3.86 -10.06
C LEU A 106 4.72 -4.86 -9.29
N LYS A 107 5.28 -5.51 -8.27
CA LYS A 107 4.53 -6.40 -7.37
C LYS A 107 3.38 -5.65 -6.70
N MET A 108 3.68 -4.55 -6.02
CA MET A 108 2.71 -3.76 -5.28
C MET A 108 1.60 -3.14 -6.16
N GLN A 109 1.94 -2.72 -7.38
CA GLN A 109 0.98 -2.08 -8.29
C GLN A 109 0.12 -3.04 -9.11
N SER A 110 0.58 -4.27 -9.33
CA SER A 110 -0.09 -5.17 -10.28
C SER A 110 -0.10 -6.62 -9.83
N LEU A 111 1.07 -7.24 -9.65
CA LEU A 111 1.15 -8.70 -9.49
C LEU A 111 0.51 -9.18 -8.19
N ASN A 112 0.59 -8.37 -7.13
CA ASN A 112 -0.02 -8.69 -5.84
C ASN A 112 -1.54 -8.63 -5.94
N ALA A 113 -2.10 -7.59 -6.58
CA ALA A 113 -3.54 -7.46 -6.78
C ALA A 113 -4.11 -8.61 -7.62
N GLN A 114 -3.40 -9.03 -8.68
CA GLN A 114 -3.79 -10.21 -9.46
C GLN A 114 -3.92 -11.45 -8.57
N ARG A 115 -2.93 -11.73 -7.73
CA ARG A 115 -2.96 -12.88 -6.80
C ARG A 115 -4.05 -12.76 -5.74
N ALA A 116 -4.19 -11.58 -5.15
CA ALA A 116 -5.14 -11.31 -4.06
C ALA A 116 -6.59 -11.46 -4.53
N LEU A 117 -6.91 -10.97 -5.74
CA LEU A 117 -8.28 -10.88 -6.25
C LEU A 117 -8.68 -12.03 -7.20
N THR A 118 -7.75 -12.91 -7.58
CA THR A 118 -8.08 -14.09 -8.40
C THR A 118 -9.15 -14.95 -7.71
N ILE A 119 -10.18 -15.36 -8.44
CA ILE A 119 -11.14 -16.37 -7.98
C ILE A 119 -10.55 -17.75 -8.28
N LYS A 120 -10.43 -18.58 -7.25
CA LYS A 120 -10.01 -19.98 -7.39
C LYS A 120 -11.27 -20.83 -7.51
N ASN A 121 -11.35 -21.61 -8.60
CA ASN A 121 -12.39 -22.63 -8.80
C ASN A 121 -12.01 -23.93 -8.11
#